data_AF-A0A950A0G7-F1
#
_entry.id   AF-A0A950A0G7-F1
#
_cell.length_a   1.000
_cell.length_b   1.000
_cell.length_c   1.000
_cell.angle_alpha   90.00
_cell.angle_beta   90.00
_cell.angle_gamma   90.00
#
_symmetry.space_group_name_H-M   'P 1'
#
loop_
_entity.id
_entity.type
_entity.pdbx_description
1 polymer ?
#
loop_
_entity_poly.entity_id
_entity_poly.type
_entity_poly.pdbx_seq_one_letter_code
_entity_poly.pdbx_strand_id
1 'polypeptide(L)'
;MSHRALAGGGGAPGTIHVAQAGPRMFAALVENAEYRRFYAGQAISLLGTWSQAAAVSWIVFELNRSALWLGAVEACGIVPGLLVGLSAGATADRVRPRSMILTMQASQMLLAWLLAALVGLGIARVWQMALIVALGRICVTFELSSRQVLLKEVVGRSRFPNAIALNSGLFHAAKVLGPALAGLCLARFGRPVPFALNGLSYLASIAAVLSIRVGRCPVARKGCGEAGILGGIAYLRRDGQGRTLYLLITAVGVAGMGYVALVPAYARLVVHTGPFGYSLLLDRLFVIEGQ
;
A
#
# COMPACT_ATOMS: atom_id res chain seq x y z
N MET A 1 64.82 0.95 7.93
CA MET A 1 63.81 -0.12 8.03
C MET A 1 62.82 0.24 9.12
N SER A 2 61.60 0.49 8.68
CA SER A 2 60.40 0.88 9.41
C SER A 2 59.84 -0.23 10.29
N HIS A 3 59.43 0.07 11.52
CA HIS A 3 58.22 -0.54 12.11
C HIS A 3 57.72 0.28 13.31
N ARG A 4 56.71 1.12 13.06
CA ARG A 4 55.78 1.69 14.06
C ARG A 4 54.77 0.59 14.39
N ALA A 5 54.75 0.10 15.64
CA ALA A 5 53.70 -0.78 16.14
C ALA A 5 52.57 0.08 16.75
N LEU A 6 51.37 -0.11 16.22
CA LEU A 6 50.16 0.62 16.56
C LEU A 6 49.54 0.11 17.87
N ALA A 7 49.01 1.06 18.61
CA ALA A 7 48.28 0.93 19.86
C ALA A 7 47.07 -0.02 19.73
N GLY A 8 46.90 -0.87 20.75
CA GLY A 8 45.69 -1.65 20.99
C GLY A 8 44.54 -0.75 21.41
N GLY A 9 43.62 -0.49 20.49
CA GLY A 9 42.30 0.07 20.78
C GLY A 9 41.32 -1.05 21.11
N GLY A 10 41.04 -1.25 22.40
CA GLY A 10 39.94 -2.09 22.86
C GLY A 10 38.60 -1.44 22.52
N GLY A 11 37.97 -1.89 21.43
CA GLY A 11 36.61 -1.52 21.07
C GLY A 11 35.60 -2.34 21.86
N ALA A 12 34.82 -1.68 22.71
CA ALA A 12 33.69 -2.25 23.43
C ALA A 12 32.64 -2.87 22.47
N PRO A 13 31.90 -3.91 22.88
CA PRO A 13 30.86 -4.53 22.05
C PRO A 13 29.75 -3.51 21.76
N GLY A 14 29.48 -3.32 20.46
CA GLY A 14 28.47 -2.39 19.95
C GLY A 14 27.09 -2.69 20.50
N THR A 15 26.63 -1.85 21.42
CA THR A 15 25.23 -1.74 21.80
C THR A 15 24.41 -1.39 20.55
N ILE A 16 23.58 -2.32 20.11
CA ILE A 16 22.53 -2.07 19.12
C ILE A 16 21.58 -1.07 19.76
N HIS A 17 21.66 0.20 19.35
CA HIS A 17 20.69 1.21 19.73
C HIS A 17 19.34 0.83 19.13
N VAL A 18 18.50 0.16 19.94
CA VAL A 18 17.06 0.05 19.69
C VAL A 18 16.55 1.48 19.64
N ALA A 19 16.20 1.94 18.43
CA ALA A 19 15.72 3.30 18.19
C ALA A 19 14.46 3.53 19.05
N GLN A 20 14.59 4.37 20.07
CA GLN A 20 13.50 4.74 20.96
C GLN A 20 12.36 5.36 20.14
N ALA A 21 11.22 4.68 20.12
CA ALA A 21 9.96 5.16 19.56
C ALA A 21 9.39 6.27 20.47
N GLY A 22 9.87 7.49 20.23
CA GLY A 22 9.45 8.74 20.88
C GLY A 22 9.55 9.92 19.90
N PRO A 23 9.26 11.18 20.32
CA PRO A 23 8.61 12.30 19.60
C PRO A 23 9.04 12.68 18.17
N ARG A 24 10.07 12.05 17.62
CA ARG A 24 10.60 12.26 16.27
C ARG A 24 9.69 11.72 15.16
N MET A 25 8.69 10.87 15.47
CA MET A 25 7.79 10.33 14.43
C MET A 25 7.05 11.44 13.68
N PHE A 26 6.57 12.46 14.40
CA PHE A 26 5.85 13.60 13.82
C PHE A 26 6.77 14.72 13.30
N ALA A 27 8.08 14.65 13.52
CA ALA A 27 9.01 15.71 13.11
C ALA A 27 8.94 15.99 11.60
N ALA A 28 8.80 14.93 10.77
CA ALA A 28 8.63 15.09 9.32
C ALA A 28 7.35 15.87 8.93
N LEU A 29 6.26 15.72 9.70
CA LEU A 29 4.98 16.44 9.48
C LEU A 29 5.02 17.89 9.98
N VAL A 30 5.76 18.14 11.06
CA VAL A 30 5.87 19.47 11.68
C VAL A 30 6.82 20.36 10.90
N GLU A 31 7.94 19.83 10.41
CA GLU A 31 9.03 20.62 9.83
C GLU A 31 8.88 20.87 8.32
N ASN A 32 8.09 20.07 7.58
CA ASN A 32 7.97 20.20 6.13
C ASN A 32 6.51 20.40 5.68
N ALA A 33 6.18 21.64 5.31
CA ALA A 33 4.85 22.02 4.86
C ALA A 33 4.42 21.33 3.55
N GLU A 34 5.36 20.97 2.67
CA GLU A 34 5.07 20.22 1.44
C GLU A 34 4.72 18.76 1.75
N TYR A 35 5.46 18.14 2.67
CA TYR A 35 5.16 16.79 3.15
C TYR A 35 3.81 16.72 3.88
N ARG A 36 3.46 17.74 4.68
CA ARG A 36 2.16 17.80 5.35
C ARG A 36 0.98 17.84 4.37
N ARG A 37 1.07 18.63 3.29
CA ARG A 37 0.04 18.68 2.24
C ARG A 37 -0.06 17.35 1.50
N PHE A 38 1.08 16.75 1.17
CA PHE A 38 1.13 15.42 0.57
C PHE A 38 0.46 14.36 1.46
N TYR A 39 0.79 14.35 2.76
CA TYR A 39 0.24 13.41 3.72
C TYR A 39 -1.28 13.57 3.88
N ALA A 40 -1.79 14.79 3.96
CA ALA A 40 -3.23 15.05 4.04
C ALA A 40 -3.98 14.59 2.78
N GLY A 41 -3.45 14.89 1.59
CA GLY A 41 -4.03 14.42 0.33
C GLY A 41 -4.05 12.89 0.23
N GLN A 42 -2.98 12.23 0.67
CA GLN A 42 -2.90 10.78 0.70
C GLN A 42 -3.85 10.16 1.73
N ALA A 43 -4.05 10.79 2.89
CA ALA A 43 -4.99 10.31 3.89
C ALA A 43 -6.41 10.21 3.34
N ILE A 44 -6.86 11.26 2.66
CA ILE A 44 -8.17 11.33 2.04
C ILE A 44 -8.28 10.26 0.93
N SER A 45 -7.26 10.11 0.08
CA SER A 45 -7.28 9.14 -1.02
C SER A 45 -7.22 7.68 -0.55
N LEU A 46 -6.46 7.37 0.50
CA LEU A 46 -6.44 6.03 1.09
C LEU A 46 -7.80 5.66 1.69
N LEU A 47 -8.42 6.59 2.42
CA LEU A 47 -9.77 6.38 2.97
C LEU A 47 -10.79 6.11 1.86
N GLY A 48 -10.77 6.92 0.79
CA GLY A 48 -11.60 6.72 -0.39
C GLY A 48 -11.39 5.35 -1.03
N THR A 49 -10.14 4.93 -1.19
CA THR A 49 -9.79 3.66 -1.83
C THR A 49 -10.29 2.46 -1.03
N TRP A 50 -10.10 2.47 0.29
CA TRP A 50 -10.59 1.41 1.16
C TRP A 50 -12.11 1.40 1.29
N SER A 51 -12.75 2.57 1.27
CA SER A 51 -14.21 2.68 1.18
C SER A 51 -14.77 2.10 -0.12
N GLN A 52 -14.15 2.44 -1.27
CA GLN A 52 -14.51 1.86 -2.56
C GLN A 52 -14.32 0.33 -2.56
N ALA A 53 -13.22 -0.19 -2.04
CA ALA A 53 -12.97 -1.63 -1.98
C ALA A 53 -14.10 -2.35 -1.21
N ALA A 54 -14.43 -1.87 -0.01
CA ALA A 54 -15.52 -2.43 0.79
C ALA A 54 -16.88 -2.34 0.08
N ALA A 55 -17.16 -1.24 -0.62
CA ALA A 55 -18.39 -1.08 -1.39
C ALA A 55 -18.49 -2.07 -2.56
N VAL A 56 -17.38 -2.34 -3.27
CA VAL A 56 -17.36 -3.38 -4.32
C VAL A 56 -17.68 -4.75 -3.71
N SER A 57 -17.00 -5.14 -2.63
CA SER A 57 -17.20 -6.42 -1.96
C SER A 57 -18.67 -6.60 -1.55
N TRP A 58 -19.29 -5.55 -0.99
CA TRP A 58 -20.70 -5.55 -0.62
C TRP A 58 -21.64 -5.74 -1.83
N ILE A 59 -21.47 -4.94 -2.89
CA ILE A 59 -22.36 -4.98 -4.05
C ILE A 59 -22.23 -6.31 -4.80
N VAL A 60 -21.01 -6.85 -4.94
CA VAL A 60 -20.78 -8.17 -5.57
C VAL A 60 -21.49 -9.26 -4.77
N PHE A 61 -21.42 -9.20 -3.44
CA PHE A 61 -22.13 -10.13 -2.57
C PHE A 61 -23.66 -10.00 -2.70
N GLU A 62 -24.20 -8.78 -2.77
CA GLU A 62 -25.64 -8.57 -2.99
C GLU A 62 -26.13 -9.13 -4.33
N LEU A 63 -25.36 -8.96 -5.40
CA LEU A 63 -25.74 -9.37 -6.75
C LEU A 63 -25.74 -10.90 -6.94
N ASN A 64 -24.70 -11.59 -6.45
CA ASN A 64 -24.51 -13.02 -6.72
C ASN A 64 -24.81 -13.93 -5.51
N ARG A 65 -24.87 -13.38 -4.29
CA ARG A 65 -25.00 -14.15 -3.03
C ARG A 65 -24.02 -15.32 -2.90
N SER A 66 -22.89 -15.23 -3.58
CA SER A 66 -21.91 -16.31 -3.73
C SER A 66 -20.54 -15.87 -3.22
N ALA A 67 -20.01 -16.63 -2.26
CA ALA A 67 -18.67 -16.42 -1.71
C ALA A 67 -17.56 -16.65 -2.77
N LEU A 68 -17.81 -17.50 -3.78
CA LEU A 68 -16.85 -17.77 -4.84
C LEU A 68 -16.61 -16.53 -5.71
N TRP A 69 -17.68 -15.84 -6.11
CA TRP A 69 -17.58 -14.61 -6.89
C TRP A 69 -16.92 -13.48 -6.13
N LEU A 70 -17.21 -13.38 -4.83
CA LEU A 70 -16.52 -12.44 -3.95
C LEU A 70 -15.01 -12.73 -3.92
N GLY A 71 -14.63 -13.99 -3.67
CA GLY A 71 -13.21 -14.40 -3.67
C GLY A 71 -12.51 -14.14 -5.01
N ALA A 72 -13.19 -14.36 -6.13
CA ALA A 72 -12.65 -14.05 -7.46
C ALA A 72 -12.40 -12.55 -7.67
N VAL A 73 -13.32 -11.68 -7.25
CA VAL A 73 -13.14 -10.22 -7.33
C VAL A 73 -12.02 -9.74 -6.41
N GLU A 74 -11.94 -10.27 -5.19
CA GLU A 74 -10.83 -9.98 -4.28
C GLU A 74 -9.47 -10.43 -4.85
N ALA A 75 -9.43 -11.59 -5.52
CA ALA A 75 -8.24 -12.06 -6.22
C ALA A 75 -7.84 -11.11 -7.37
N CYS A 76 -8.79 -10.61 -8.15
CA CYS A 76 -8.55 -9.53 -9.11
C CYS A 76 -8.00 -8.26 -8.43
N GLY A 77 -8.35 -8.04 -7.17
CA GLY A 77 -7.81 -6.98 -6.33
C GLY A 77 -6.39 -7.22 -5.85
N ILE A 78 -5.73 -8.35 -6.10
CA ILE A 78 -4.37 -8.64 -5.59
C ILE A 78 -3.46 -9.17 -6.71
N VAL A 79 -3.88 -10.22 -7.42
CA VAL A 79 -3.09 -10.97 -8.39
C VAL A 79 -2.47 -10.08 -9.49
N PRO A 80 -3.21 -9.15 -10.13
CA PRO A 80 -2.63 -8.29 -11.16
C PRO A 80 -1.46 -7.45 -10.65
N GLY A 81 -1.54 -6.98 -9.40
CA GLY A 81 -0.47 -6.22 -8.75
C GLY A 81 0.79 -7.06 -8.54
N LEU A 82 0.63 -8.33 -8.15
CA LEU A 82 1.77 -9.26 -8.02
C LEU A 82 2.47 -9.50 -9.36
N LEU A 83 1.69 -9.71 -10.42
CA LEU A 83 2.22 -9.96 -11.76
C LEU A 83 3.02 -8.78 -12.31
N VAL A 84 2.55 -7.55 -12.07
CA VAL A 84 3.21 -6.34 -12.58
C VAL A 84 4.21 -5.73 -11.60
N GLY A 85 4.33 -6.23 -10.37
CA GLY A 85 5.13 -5.61 -9.30
C GLY A 85 6.61 -5.43 -9.66
N LEU A 86 7.22 -6.45 -10.29
CA LEU A 86 8.60 -6.37 -10.77
C LEU A 86 8.77 -5.32 -11.87
N SER A 87 7.85 -5.31 -12.84
CA SER A 87 7.83 -4.34 -13.94
C SER A 87 7.59 -2.91 -13.42
N ALA A 88 6.74 -2.76 -12.40
CA ALA A 88 6.44 -1.48 -11.77
C ALA A 88 7.69 -0.90 -11.08
N GLY A 89 8.45 -1.72 -10.35
CA GLY A 89 9.73 -1.30 -9.76
C GLY A 89 10.74 -0.87 -10.82
N ALA A 90 10.95 -1.70 -11.85
CA ALA A 90 11.90 -1.38 -12.92
C ALA A 90 11.51 -0.12 -13.72
N THR A 91 10.21 0.15 -13.85
CA THR A 91 9.70 1.34 -14.53
C THR A 91 9.83 2.59 -13.65
N ALA A 92 9.58 2.47 -12.34
CA ALA A 92 9.71 3.56 -11.38
C ALA A 92 11.14 4.12 -11.31
N ASP A 93 12.15 3.29 -11.56
CA ASP A 93 13.55 3.71 -11.59
C ASP A 93 13.94 4.46 -12.88
N ARG A 94 13.16 4.33 -13.97
CA ARG A 94 13.46 4.91 -15.29
C ARG A 94 12.63 6.14 -15.64
N VAL A 95 11.41 6.20 -15.12
CA VAL A 95 10.45 7.27 -15.44
C VAL A 95 10.47 8.31 -14.32
N ARG A 96 10.19 9.57 -14.68
CA ARG A 96 10.04 10.63 -13.67
C ARG A 96 8.92 10.25 -12.70
N PRO A 97 9.21 10.07 -11.39
CA PRO A 97 8.26 9.48 -10.45
C PRO A 97 7.00 10.34 -10.30
N ARG A 98 7.14 11.66 -10.32
CA ARG A 98 6.00 12.60 -10.31
C ARG A 98 5.05 12.39 -11.49
N SER A 99 5.57 12.20 -12.71
CA SER A 99 4.74 12.01 -13.90
C SER A 99 3.97 10.70 -13.80
N MET A 100 4.65 9.63 -13.39
CA MET A 100 4.03 8.31 -13.23
C MET A 100 2.91 8.34 -12.19
N ILE A 101 3.16 8.94 -11.02
CA ILE A 101 2.15 9.07 -9.95
C ILE A 101 0.91 9.81 -10.47
N LEU A 102 1.08 10.94 -11.15
CA LEU A 102 -0.04 11.73 -11.68
C LEU A 102 -0.85 10.94 -12.72
N THR A 103 -0.18 10.25 -13.65
CA THR A 103 -0.87 9.42 -14.65
C THR A 103 -1.63 8.28 -13.97
N MET A 104 -1.02 7.56 -13.04
CA MET A 104 -1.67 6.44 -12.35
C MET A 104 -2.82 6.88 -11.45
N GLN A 105 -2.71 8.03 -10.77
CA GLN A 105 -3.82 8.58 -9.98
C GLN A 105 -4.96 9.07 -10.89
N ALA A 106 -4.66 9.69 -12.02
CA ALA A 106 -5.68 10.08 -12.99
C ALA A 106 -6.41 8.85 -13.57
N SER A 107 -5.68 7.78 -13.89
CA SER A 107 -6.30 6.51 -14.32
C SER A 107 -7.21 5.91 -13.25
N GLN A 108 -6.77 5.89 -11.99
CA GLN A 108 -7.60 5.39 -10.87
C GLN A 108 -8.84 6.25 -10.64
N MET A 109 -8.70 7.58 -10.76
CA MET A 109 -9.82 8.50 -10.70
C MET A 109 -10.87 8.19 -11.78
N LEU A 110 -10.44 8.02 -13.03
CA LEU A 110 -11.34 7.67 -14.14
C LEU A 110 -12.01 6.31 -13.92
N LEU A 111 -11.28 5.32 -13.43
CA LEU A 111 -11.83 4.01 -13.08
C LEU A 111 -12.87 4.09 -11.96
N ALA A 112 -12.64 4.91 -10.93
CA ALA A 112 -13.59 5.14 -9.84
C ALA A 112 -14.87 5.83 -10.34
N TRP A 113 -14.75 6.85 -11.20
CA TRP A 113 -15.91 7.51 -11.81
C TRP A 113 -16.67 6.58 -12.77
N LEU A 114 -15.97 5.76 -13.54
CA LEU A 114 -16.59 4.74 -14.39
C LEU A 114 -17.39 3.75 -13.55
N LEU A 115 -16.84 3.30 -12.43
CA LEU A 115 -17.54 2.41 -11.50
C LEU A 115 -18.77 3.09 -10.88
N ALA A 116 -18.65 4.37 -10.48
CA ALA A 116 -19.76 5.17 -9.99
C ALA A 116 -20.88 5.27 -11.04
N ALA A 117 -20.54 5.52 -12.30
CA ALA A 117 -21.49 5.61 -13.41
C ALA A 117 -22.19 4.27 -13.68
N LEU A 118 -21.43 3.17 -13.80
CA LEU A 118 -22.00 1.84 -14.02
C LEU A 118 -22.98 1.43 -12.91
N VAL A 119 -22.62 1.70 -11.65
CA VAL A 119 -23.46 1.40 -10.49
C VAL A 119 -24.66 2.34 -10.41
N GLY A 120 -24.46 3.63 -10.68
CA GLY A 120 -25.53 4.64 -10.66
C GLY A 120 -26.58 4.42 -11.76
N LEU A 121 -26.16 3.93 -12.93
CA LEU A 121 -27.04 3.56 -14.04
C LEU A 121 -27.70 2.18 -13.85
N GLY A 122 -27.34 1.43 -12.80
CA GLY A 122 -27.89 0.09 -12.55
C GLY A 122 -27.45 -0.99 -13.55
N ILE A 123 -26.47 -0.71 -14.40
CA ILE A 123 -25.97 -1.64 -15.42
C ILE A 123 -24.69 -2.38 -15.01
N ALA A 124 -24.19 -2.13 -13.79
CA ALA A 124 -22.99 -2.75 -13.26
C ALA A 124 -23.13 -4.28 -13.16
N ARG A 125 -22.22 -4.99 -13.84
CA ARG A 125 -22.06 -6.45 -13.76
C ARG A 125 -20.80 -6.82 -12.99
N VAL A 126 -20.82 -7.97 -12.33
CA VAL A 126 -19.69 -8.43 -11.50
C VAL A 126 -18.37 -8.53 -12.27
N TRP A 127 -18.40 -8.97 -13.53
CA TRP A 127 -17.19 -9.03 -14.36
C TRP A 127 -16.63 -7.63 -14.69
N GLN A 128 -17.48 -6.61 -14.83
CA GLN A 128 -17.03 -5.22 -15.06
C GLN A 128 -16.34 -4.68 -13.81
N MET A 129 -16.91 -4.96 -12.64
CA MET A 129 -16.32 -4.58 -11.35
C MET A 129 -14.98 -5.28 -11.14
N ALA A 130 -14.90 -6.59 -11.43
CA ALA A 130 -13.65 -7.36 -11.36
C ALA A 130 -12.56 -6.77 -12.26
N LEU A 131 -12.90 -6.42 -13.51
CA LEU A 131 -11.97 -5.81 -14.45
C LEU A 131 -11.49 -4.43 -13.98
N ILE A 132 -12.41 -3.58 -13.50
CA ILE A 132 -12.06 -2.25 -12.98
C ILE A 132 -11.15 -2.35 -11.74
N VAL A 133 -11.45 -3.29 -10.83
CA VAL A 133 -10.61 -3.57 -9.66
C VAL A 133 -9.23 -4.06 -10.07
N ALA A 134 -9.13 -4.95 -11.06
CA ALA A 134 -7.87 -5.45 -11.58
C ALA A 134 -7.01 -4.33 -12.19
N LEU A 135 -7.60 -3.50 -13.05
CA LEU A 135 -6.92 -2.35 -13.67
C LEU A 135 -6.50 -1.33 -12.61
N GLY A 136 -7.38 -1.05 -11.63
CA GLY A 136 -7.07 -0.18 -10.51
C GLY A 136 -5.89 -0.70 -9.70
N ARG A 137 -5.80 -2.01 -9.46
CA ARG A 137 -4.68 -2.62 -8.74
C ARG A 137 -3.36 -2.48 -9.49
N ILE A 138 -3.37 -2.62 -10.82
CA ILE A 138 -2.19 -2.36 -11.66
C ILE A 138 -1.74 -0.91 -11.42
N CYS A 139 -2.63 0.07 -11.56
CA CYS A 139 -2.30 1.48 -11.35
C CYS A 139 -1.72 1.76 -9.95
N VAL A 140 -2.33 1.22 -8.88
CA VAL A 140 -1.83 1.34 -7.50
C VAL A 140 -0.39 0.81 -7.38
N THR A 141 -0.07 -0.29 -8.06
CA THR A 141 1.25 -0.92 -7.96
C THR A 141 2.35 -0.04 -8.56
N PHE A 142 2.07 0.59 -9.70
CA PHE A 142 2.98 1.57 -10.32
C PHE A 142 3.06 2.87 -9.52
N GLU A 143 1.93 3.36 -8.99
CA GLU A 143 1.88 4.54 -8.11
C GLU A 143 2.76 4.33 -6.88
N LEU A 144 2.60 3.20 -6.18
CA LEU A 144 3.30 2.91 -4.93
C LEU A 144 4.82 2.84 -5.13
N SER A 145 5.26 2.17 -6.20
CA SER A 145 6.69 2.05 -6.54
C SER A 145 7.30 3.42 -6.83
N SER A 146 6.60 4.24 -7.63
CA SER A 146 7.03 5.61 -7.97
C SER A 146 7.01 6.53 -6.74
N ARG A 147 6.03 6.35 -5.86
CA ARG A 147 5.89 7.11 -4.60
C ARG A 147 7.04 6.86 -3.66
N GLN A 148 7.55 5.63 -3.57
CA GLN A 148 8.72 5.34 -2.75
C GLN A 148 9.97 6.07 -3.27
N VAL A 149 10.14 6.21 -4.59
CA VAL A 149 11.22 7.00 -5.20
C VAL A 149 11.05 8.48 -4.86
N LEU A 150 9.87 9.05 -5.14
CA LEU A 150 9.58 10.46 -4.85
C LEU A 150 9.75 10.82 -3.36
N LEU A 151 9.28 9.94 -2.47
CA LEU A 151 9.35 10.18 -1.04
C LEU A 151 10.81 10.21 -0.55
N LYS A 152 11.67 9.30 -1.05
CA LYS A 152 13.11 9.31 -0.76
C LYS A 152 13.75 10.63 -1.17
N GLU A 153 13.35 11.20 -2.31
CA GLU A 153 13.83 12.50 -2.79
C GLU A 153 13.37 13.67 -1.91
N VAL A 154 12.10 13.66 -1.48
CA VAL A 154 11.50 14.77 -0.71
C VAL A 154 11.97 14.80 0.75
N VAL A 155 12.00 13.65 1.44
CA VAL A 155 12.35 13.62 2.88
C VAL A 155 13.83 13.39 3.15
N GLY A 156 14.58 12.85 2.18
CA GLY A 156 15.98 12.45 2.33
C GLY A 156 16.15 11.11 3.07
N ARG A 157 17.30 10.45 2.88
CA ARG A 157 17.57 9.09 3.40
C ARG A 157 17.42 8.95 4.92
N SER A 158 17.80 9.97 5.70
CA SER A 158 17.76 9.94 7.16
C SER A 158 16.36 9.91 7.75
N ARG A 159 15.36 10.47 7.04
CA ARG A 159 13.97 10.57 7.51
C ARG A 159 13.00 9.62 6.79
N PHE A 160 13.50 8.90 5.79
CA PHE A 160 12.70 7.95 5.02
C PHE A 160 12.02 6.85 5.88
N PRO A 161 12.68 6.22 6.87
CA PRO A 161 12.03 5.23 7.73
C PRO A 161 10.85 5.81 8.51
N ASN A 162 10.98 7.04 9.00
CA ASN A 162 9.92 7.72 9.73
C ASN A 162 8.71 8.03 8.82
N ALA A 163 8.97 8.53 7.62
CA ALA A 163 7.92 8.79 6.63
C ALA A 163 7.16 7.51 6.22
N ILE A 164 7.86 6.37 6.15
CA ILE A 164 7.22 5.06 5.94
C ILE A 164 6.33 4.71 7.13
N ALA A 165 6.84 4.84 8.36
CA ALA A 165 6.10 4.47 9.56
C ALA A 165 4.78 5.25 9.70
N LEU A 166 4.80 6.56 9.42
CA LEU A 166 3.60 7.39 9.36
C LEU A 166 2.61 6.90 8.28
N ASN A 167 3.11 6.60 7.08
CA ASN A 167 2.25 6.11 6.00
C ASN A 167 1.63 4.74 6.32
N SER A 168 2.36 3.86 7.03
CA SER A 168 1.82 2.60 7.52
C SER A 168 0.66 2.83 8.50
N GLY A 169 0.83 3.72 9.48
CA GLY A 169 -0.25 4.07 10.42
C GLY A 169 -1.51 4.57 9.70
N LEU A 170 -1.33 5.44 8.71
CA LEU A 170 -2.42 5.94 7.88
C LEU A 170 -3.13 4.83 7.08
N PHE A 171 -2.35 3.89 6.54
CA PHE A 171 -2.90 2.75 5.79
C PHE A 171 -3.75 1.84 6.66
N HIS A 172 -3.29 1.51 7.87
CA HIS A 172 -4.07 0.72 8.80
C HIS A 172 -5.33 1.46 9.27
N ALA A 173 -5.22 2.76 9.58
CA ALA A 173 -6.37 3.58 9.92
C ALA A 173 -7.40 3.59 8.78
N ALA A 174 -6.96 3.78 7.53
CA ALA A 174 -7.86 3.79 6.38
C ALA A 174 -8.52 2.43 6.13
N LYS A 175 -7.81 1.33 6.39
CA LYS A 175 -8.35 -0.03 6.27
C LYS A 175 -9.49 -0.31 7.26
N VAL A 176 -9.42 0.29 8.45
CA VAL A 176 -10.48 0.17 9.48
C VAL A 176 -11.63 1.14 9.22
N LEU A 177 -11.32 2.41 8.91
CA LEU A 177 -12.31 3.47 8.74
C LEU A 177 -13.03 3.41 7.38
N GLY A 178 -12.37 2.89 6.34
CA GLY A 178 -12.91 2.79 4.98
C GLY A 178 -14.21 2.00 4.91
N PRO A 179 -14.28 0.75 5.41
CA PRO A 179 -15.52 -0.03 5.42
C PRO A 179 -16.67 0.62 6.19
N ALA A 180 -16.37 1.31 7.31
CA ALA A 180 -17.37 2.05 8.06
C ALA A 180 -17.94 3.22 7.23
N LEU A 181 -17.08 3.97 6.54
CA LEU A 181 -17.49 5.01 5.61
C LEU A 181 -18.31 4.45 4.44
N ALA A 182 -17.89 3.32 3.87
CA ALA A 182 -18.63 2.65 2.81
C ALA A 182 -20.05 2.27 3.24
N GLY A 183 -20.19 1.63 4.41
CA GLY A 183 -21.49 1.27 4.96
C GLY A 183 -22.41 2.46 5.17
N LEU A 184 -21.89 3.56 5.74
CA LEU A 184 -22.64 4.81 5.90
C LEU A 184 -23.09 5.39 4.55
N CYS A 185 -22.17 5.44 3.58
CA CYS A 185 -22.46 5.95 2.23
C CYS A 185 -23.54 5.13 1.54
N LEU A 186 -23.40 3.80 1.56
CA LEU A 186 -24.36 2.87 0.95
C LEU A 186 -25.75 2.98 1.59
N ALA A 187 -25.81 3.06 2.92
CA ALA A 187 -27.07 3.11 3.67
C ALA A 187 -27.85 4.42 3.47
N ARG A 188 -27.14 5.57 3.39
CA ARG A 188 -27.79 6.89 3.40
C ARG A 188 -27.85 7.59 2.05
N PHE A 189 -26.85 7.37 1.19
CA PHE A 189 -26.70 8.12 -0.07
C PHE A 189 -26.75 7.22 -1.31
N GLY A 190 -26.80 5.90 -1.12
CA GLY A 190 -26.97 4.92 -2.19
C GLY A 190 -25.66 4.35 -2.72
N ARG A 191 -25.82 3.39 -3.64
CA ARG A 191 -24.73 2.56 -4.18
C ARG A 191 -23.60 3.31 -4.92
N PRO A 192 -23.84 4.37 -5.74
CA PRO A 192 -22.77 4.98 -6.52
C PRO A 192 -21.83 5.89 -5.71
N VAL A 193 -22.25 6.32 -4.52
CA VAL A 193 -21.59 7.39 -3.74
C VAL A 193 -20.18 7.04 -3.25
N PRO A 194 -19.91 5.83 -2.70
CA PRO A 194 -18.54 5.45 -2.31
C PRO A 194 -17.52 5.58 -3.46
N PHE A 195 -17.93 5.25 -4.67
CA PHE A 195 -17.08 5.31 -5.87
C PHE A 195 -16.84 6.75 -6.32
N ALA A 196 -17.89 7.59 -6.32
CA ALA A 196 -17.78 9.00 -6.64
C ALA A 196 -16.90 9.76 -5.63
N LEU A 197 -17.07 9.48 -4.33
CA LEU A 197 -16.23 10.05 -3.27
C LEU A 197 -14.77 9.63 -3.43
N ASN A 198 -14.51 8.38 -3.80
CA ASN A 198 -13.15 7.95 -4.10
C ASN A 198 -12.58 8.67 -5.33
N GLY A 199 -13.36 8.81 -6.40
CA GLY A 199 -12.99 9.62 -7.57
C GLY A 199 -12.60 11.06 -7.20
N LEU A 200 -13.39 11.71 -6.34
CA LEU A 200 -13.09 13.05 -5.82
C LEU A 200 -11.83 13.07 -4.93
N SER A 201 -11.61 12.04 -4.14
CA SER A 201 -10.43 11.93 -3.26
C SER A 201 -9.11 11.95 -4.03
N TYR A 202 -9.09 11.42 -5.26
CA TYR A 202 -7.92 11.47 -6.12
C TYR A 202 -7.56 12.89 -6.56
N LEU A 203 -8.53 13.80 -6.70
CA LEU A 203 -8.24 15.21 -6.99
C LEU A 203 -7.40 15.85 -5.86
N ALA A 204 -7.73 15.51 -4.61
CA ALA A 204 -6.96 15.99 -3.45
C ALA A 204 -5.52 15.47 -3.47
N SER A 205 -5.32 14.18 -3.79
CA SER A 205 -3.97 13.60 -3.89
C SER A 205 -3.19 14.14 -5.09
N ILE A 206 -3.82 14.32 -6.25
CA ILE A 206 -3.22 14.94 -7.44
C ILE A 206 -2.77 16.36 -7.13
N ALA A 207 -3.63 17.18 -6.53
CA ALA A 207 -3.29 18.54 -6.12
C ALA A 207 -2.11 18.55 -5.13
N ALA A 208 -2.08 17.60 -4.19
CA ALA A 208 -1.00 17.47 -3.24
C ALA A 208 0.34 17.12 -3.92
N VAL A 209 0.36 16.16 -4.86
CA VAL A 209 1.54 15.81 -5.66
C VAL A 209 2.01 16.97 -6.54
N LEU A 210 1.06 17.74 -7.12
CA LEU A 210 1.40 18.92 -7.91
C LEU A 210 2.05 20.02 -7.08
N SER A 211 1.70 20.12 -5.78
CA SER A 211 2.23 21.13 -4.87
C SER A 211 3.69 20.87 -4.43
N ILE A 212 4.21 19.65 -4.60
CA ILE A 212 5.58 19.29 -4.21
C ILE A 212 6.56 19.94 -5.18
N ARG A 213 7.52 20.72 -4.67
CA ARG A 213 8.61 21.29 -5.49
C ARG A 213 9.79 20.34 -5.47
N VAL A 214 9.79 19.39 -6.41
CA VAL A 214 10.96 18.53 -6.62
C VAL A 214 12.02 19.34 -7.37
N GLY A 215 13.17 19.57 -6.75
CA GLY A 215 14.34 20.07 -7.48
C GLY A 215 14.63 19.13 -8.64
N ARG A 216 14.86 19.67 -9.84
CA ARG A 216 15.14 18.89 -11.06
C ARG A 216 16.46 18.13 -10.90
N CYS A 217 16.46 16.99 -10.21
CA CYS A 217 17.60 16.10 -10.26
C CYS A 217 17.51 15.31 -11.58
N PRO A 218 18.61 15.17 -12.33
CA PRO A 218 18.61 14.38 -13.55
C PRO A 218 18.14 12.97 -13.19
N VAL A 219 17.19 12.44 -13.96
CA VAL A 219 16.87 11.00 -13.93
C VAL A 219 18.23 10.30 -14.07
N ALA A 220 18.69 9.64 -13.00
CA ALA A 220 19.94 8.90 -13.06
C ALA A 220 19.71 7.81 -14.10
N ARG A 221 20.16 8.06 -15.34
CA ARG A 221 20.04 7.15 -16.47
C ARG A 221 21.03 6.01 -16.25
N LYS A 222 20.88 5.26 -15.16
CA LYS A 222 21.57 4.00 -15.00
C LYS A 222 20.85 3.03 -15.91
N GLY A 223 21.47 2.76 -17.06
CA GLY A 223 21.05 1.71 -17.97
C GLY A 223 20.95 0.38 -17.22
N CYS A 224 19.75 0.07 -16.75
CA CYS A 224 19.42 -1.25 -16.25
C CYS A 224 18.12 -1.62 -16.95
N GLY A 225 18.26 -2.14 -18.18
CA GLY A 225 17.21 -2.76 -18.99
C GLY A 225 16.62 -4.00 -18.31
N GLU A 226 16.00 -4.90 -19.07
CA GLU A 226 15.65 -6.26 -18.59
C GLU A 226 16.81 -6.96 -17.85
N ALA A 227 18.06 -6.57 -18.16
CA ALA A 227 19.28 -6.92 -17.43
C ALA A 227 19.28 -6.61 -15.93
N GLY A 228 18.53 -5.61 -15.45
CA GLY A 228 18.38 -5.30 -14.01
C GLY A 228 17.40 -6.23 -13.31
N ILE A 229 16.32 -6.64 -13.98
CA ILE A 229 15.36 -7.64 -13.47
C ILE A 229 16.00 -9.02 -13.46
N LEU A 230 16.58 -9.44 -14.59
CA LEU A 230 17.34 -10.68 -14.70
C LEU A 230 18.56 -10.68 -13.79
N GLY A 231 19.22 -9.53 -13.61
CA GLY A 231 20.32 -9.33 -12.67
C GLY A 231 19.89 -9.44 -11.21
N GLY A 232 18.72 -8.92 -10.84
CA GLY A 232 18.14 -9.06 -9.50
C GLY A 232 17.72 -10.50 -9.19
N ILE A 233 17.13 -11.20 -10.16
CA ILE A 233 16.80 -12.63 -10.06
C ILE A 233 18.09 -13.46 -9.98
N ALA A 234 19.10 -13.15 -10.80
CA ALA A 234 20.40 -13.82 -10.77
C ALA A 234 21.15 -13.55 -9.46
N TYR A 235 21.02 -12.34 -8.89
CA TYR A 235 21.57 -11.98 -7.58
C TYR A 235 20.89 -12.76 -6.45
N LEU A 236 19.55 -12.81 -6.43
CA LEU A 236 18.80 -13.65 -5.49
C LEU A 236 19.11 -15.14 -5.66
N ARG A 237 19.50 -15.60 -6.85
CA ARG A 237 19.94 -16.98 -7.06
C ARG A 237 21.38 -17.23 -6.60
N ARG A 238 22.26 -16.22 -6.66
CA ARG A 238 23.67 -16.31 -6.27
C ARG A 238 23.91 -16.10 -4.77
N ASP A 239 23.17 -15.20 -4.14
CA ASP A 239 23.30 -14.92 -2.71
C ASP A 239 22.29 -15.73 -1.89
N GLY A 240 22.80 -16.76 -1.19
CA GLY A 240 21.98 -17.67 -0.38
C GLY A 240 21.30 -16.97 0.82
N GLN A 241 21.92 -15.94 1.38
CA GLN A 241 21.33 -15.18 2.50
C GLN A 241 20.20 -14.27 2.01
N GLY A 242 20.43 -13.50 0.94
CA GLY A 242 19.40 -12.67 0.30
C GLY A 242 18.18 -13.49 -0.17
N ARG A 243 18.40 -14.68 -0.73
CA ARG A 243 17.33 -15.60 -1.13
C ARG A 243 16.47 -16.04 0.05
N THR A 244 17.13 -16.42 1.15
CA THR A 244 16.46 -16.92 2.35
C THR A 244 15.62 -15.82 2.98
N LEU A 245 16.16 -14.61 3.14
CA LEU A 245 15.41 -13.44 3.62
C LEU A 245 14.20 -13.13 2.75
N TYR A 246 14.35 -13.14 1.42
CA TYR A 246 13.26 -12.84 0.50
C TYR A 246 12.15 -13.90 0.53
N LEU A 247 12.52 -15.19 0.55
CA LEU A 247 11.59 -16.31 0.70
C LEU A 247 10.87 -16.26 2.04
N LEU A 248 11.58 -15.94 3.13
CA LEU A 248 10.99 -15.83 4.45
C LEU A 248 9.95 -14.70 4.50
N ILE A 249 10.29 -13.51 3.99
CA ILE A 249 9.38 -12.36 3.93
C ILE A 249 8.15 -12.69 3.07
N THR A 250 8.34 -13.36 1.93
CA THR A 250 7.23 -13.75 1.05
C THR A 250 6.36 -14.83 1.70
N ALA A 251 6.96 -15.85 2.31
CA ALA A 251 6.24 -16.91 3.00
C ALA A 251 5.42 -16.35 4.18
N VAL A 252 6.03 -15.50 5.01
CA VAL A 252 5.36 -14.82 6.12
C VAL A 252 4.27 -13.88 5.62
N GLY A 253 4.52 -13.12 4.55
CA GLY A 253 3.53 -12.21 3.96
C GLY A 253 2.30 -12.93 3.39
N VAL A 254 2.53 -14.03 2.64
CA VAL A 254 1.45 -14.86 2.08
C VAL A 254 0.70 -15.59 3.18
N ALA A 255 1.40 -16.20 4.14
CA ALA A 255 0.79 -16.88 5.28
C ALA A 255 -0.01 -15.91 6.16
N GLY A 256 0.53 -14.71 6.44
CA GLY A 256 -0.13 -13.68 7.23
C GLY A 256 -1.38 -13.11 6.55
N MET A 257 -1.33 -12.85 5.24
CA MET A 257 -2.53 -12.43 4.49
C MET A 257 -3.59 -13.53 4.43
N GLY A 258 -3.18 -14.79 4.23
CA GLY A 258 -4.08 -15.94 4.28
C GLY A 258 -4.71 -16.13 5.67
N TYR A 259 -3.93 -15.93 6.73
CA TYR A 259 -4.40 -16.01 8.10
C TYR A 259 -5.49 -14.97 8.39
N VAL A 260 -5.26 -13.69 8.06
CA VAL A 260 -6.24 -12.59 8.26
C VAL A 260 -7.55 -12.86 7.52
N ALA A 261 -7.50 -13.49 6.33
CA ALA A 261 -8.69 -13.86 5.57
C ALA A 261 -9.46 -15.05 6.17
N LEU A 262 -8.78 -15.92 6.94
CA LEU A 262 -9.35 -17.11 7.56
C LEU A 262 -9.86 -16.86 8.99
N VAL A 263 -9.40 -15.82 9.69
CA VAL A 263 -9.87 -15.48 11.04
C VAL A 263 -11.41 -15.37 11.14
N PRO A 264 -12.14 -14.73 10.19
CA PRO A 264 -13.60 -14.65 10.27
C PRO A 264 -14.28 -16.01 10.08
N ALA A 265 -13.72 -16.87 9.23
CA ALA A 265 -14.24 -18.22 9.00
C ALA A 265 -13.98 -19.13 10.20
N TYR A 266 -12.80 -19.04 10.81
CA TYR A 266 -12.44 -19.78 12.02
C TYR A 266 -13.30 -19.37 13.22
N ALA A 267 -13.50 -18.07 13.44
CA ALA A 267 -14.35 -17.55 14.51
C ALA A 267 -15.82 -18.01 14.41
N ARG A 268 -16.33 -18.18 13.18
CA ARG A 268 -17.70 -18.68 12.92
C ARG A 268 -17.82 -20.20 12.99
N LEU A 269 -16.84 -20.94 12.45
CA LEU A 269 -16.94 -22.39 12.25
C LEU A 269 -16.42 -23.23 13.41
N VAL A 270 -15.46 -22.70 14.19
CA VAL A 270 -14.77 -23.46 15.24
C VAL A 270 -15.11 -22.93 16.64
N VAL A 271 -15.20 -21.61 16.80
CA VAL A 271 -15.36 -20.98 18.13
C VAL A 271 -16.83 -20.68 18.47
N HIS A 272 -17.75 -20.77 17.50
CA HIS A 272 -19.19 -20.45 17.65
C HIS A 272 -19.48 -19.10 18.33
N THR A 273 -18.51 -18.19 18.34
CA THR A 273 -18.64 -16.89 18.97
C THR A 273 -19.28 -15.88 18.04
N GLY A 274 -20.21 -15.07 18.58
CA GLY A 274 -20.74 -13.91 17.88
C GLY A 274 -19.68 -12.84 17.59
N PRO A 275 -20.05 -11.72 16.94
CA PRO A 275 -19.14 -10.66 16.49
C PRO A 275 -18.16 -10.15 17.55
N PHE A 276 -18.54 -10.21 18.83
CA PHE A 276 -17.76 -9.74 19.97
C PHE A 276 -16.57 -10.66 20.34
N GLY A 277 -16.68 -11.98 20.13
CA GLY A 277 -15.58 -12.91 20.38
C GLY A 277 -14.48 -12.87 19.31
N TYR A 278 -14.87 -12.54 18.07
CA TYR A 278 -13.95 -12.27 16.96
C TYR A 278 -13.06 -11.04 17.24
N SER A 279 -13.63 -9.98 17.80
CA SER A 279 -12.88 -8.77 18.18
C SER A 279 -11.83 -9.04 19.26
N LEU A 280 -12.19 -9.85 20.27
CA LEU A 280 -11.31 -10.23 21.38
C LEU A 280 -10.15 -11.16 20.97
N LEU A 281 -10.36 -12.01 19.97
CA LEU A 281 -9.32 -12.87 19.41
C LEU A 281 -8.32 -12.08 18.56
N LEU A 282 -8.79 -11.13 17.76
CA LEU A 282 -7.91 -10.24 17.00
C LEU A 282 -7.08 -9.34 17.93
N ASP A 283 -7.69 -8.78 18.97
CA ASP A 283 -6.99 -7.93 19.94
C ASP A 283 -5.82 -8.67 20.61
N ARG A 284 -6.04 -9.92 21.05
CA ARG A 284 -4.98 -10.75 21.64
C ARG A 284 -3.91 -11.20 20.64
N LEU A 285 -4.26 -11.36 19.37
CA LEU A 285 -3.30 -11.73 18.34
C LEU A 285 -2.35 -10.57 18.00
N PHE A 286 -2.88 -9.34 17.92
CA PHE A 286 -2.08 -8.14 17.65
C PHE A 286 -1.19 -7.72 18.82
N VAL A 287 -1.60 -8.01 20.07
CA VAL A 287 -0.76 -7.79 21.26
C VAL A 287 0.48 -8.70 21.28
N ILE A 288 0.40 -9.89 20.69
CA ILE A 288 1.54 -10.82 20.60
C ILE A 288 2.50 -10.44 19.46
N GLU A 289 2.02 -9.86 18.36
CA GLU A 289 2.88 -9.34 17.28
C GLU A 289 3.63 -8.04 17.66
N GLY A 290 3.29 -7.40 18.78
CA GLY A 290 3.88 -6.15 19.26
C GLY A 290 5.03 -6.29 20.27
N GLN A 291 5.46 -7.51 20.59
CA GLN A 291 6.58 -7.84 21.49
C GLN A 291 7.75 -8.43 20.68
#